data_AF-A0A2G5T8I6-F1
#
_entry.id   AF-A0A2G5T8I6-F1
#
_cell.length_a   1.000
_cell.length_b   1.000
_cell.length_c   1.000
_cell.angle_alpha   90.00
_cell.angle_beta   90.00
_cell.angle_gamma   90.00
#
_symmetry.space_group_name_H-M   'P 1'
#
loop_
_entity.id
_entity.type
_entity.pdbx_description
1 polymer ?
#
loop_
_entity_poly.entity_id
_entity_poly.type
_entity_poly.pdbx_seq_one_letter_code
_entity_poly.pdbx_strand_id
1 'polypeptide(L)'
;MNIFGFLVFFCLLAKVSAKCADSCECPEFSTLRPSEADASEFQFTQLAGCAANATCVNPNNFVMQCLFTDTEIPQPLGASYVFRIATAGRNFSIPASSFDVFSYFGIICENGLWYATKYPMGIGYTVEDPDTSGITYTNYVESYDGMKSKILGFICNYNGI
;
A
#
# COMPACT_ATOMS: atom_id res chain seq x y z
N MET A 1 -11.40 -31.87 43.33
CA MET A 1 -10.83 -31.15 42.16
C MET A 1 -11.97 -30.95 41.17
N ASN A 2 -12.50 -29.73 41.07
CA ASN A 2 -13.85 -29.47 40.56
C ASN A 2 -13.82 -29.27 39.03
N ILE A 3 -14.06 -30.36 38.29
CA ILE A 3 -14.02 -30.45 36.82
C ILE A 3 -14.93 -29.41 36.14
N PHE A 4 -16.04 -29.02 36.79
CA PHE A 4 -16.97 -28.00 36.29
C PHE A 4 -16.35 -26.60 36.18
N GLY A 5 -15.41 -26.23 37.06
CA GLY A 5 -14.76 -24.91 37.03
C GLY A 5 -13.79 -24.76 35.85
N PHE A 6 -13.10 -25.84 35.48
CA PHE A 6 -12.17 -25.85 34.35
C PHE A 6 -12.87 -25.71 33.00
N LEU A 7 -14.01 -26.41 32.81
CA LEU A 7 -14.80 -26.33 31.57
C LEU A 7 -15.37 -24.94 31.32
N VAL A 8 -15.82 -24.24 32.36
CA VAL A 8 -16.35 -22.87 32.24
C VAL A 8 -15.24 -21.87 31.86
N PHE A 9 -14.03 -22.03 32.42
CA PHE A 9 -12.90 -21.15 32.11
C PHE A 9 -12.41 -21.32 30.66
N PHE A 10 -12.33 -22.56 30.16
CA PHE A 10 -12.00 -22.83 28.74
C PHE A 10 -13.06 -22.28 27.77
N CYS A 11 -14.35 -22.36 28.12
CA CYS A 11 -15.43 -21.78 27.32
C CYS A 11 -15.37 -20.25 27.25
N LEU A 12 -14.91 -19.58 28.32
CA LEU A 12 -14.74 -18.13 28.34
C LEU A 12 -13.52 -17.69 27.51
N LEU A 13 -12.41 -18.43 27.58
CA LEU A 13 -11.23 -18.19 26.73
C LEU A 13 -11.54 -18.42 25.23
N ALA A 14 -12.32 -19.45 24.90
CA ALA A 14 -12.76 -19.70 23.52
C ALA A 14 -13.68 -18.58 22.99
N LYS A 15 -14.56 -18.03 23.83
CA LYS A 15 -15.44 -16.89 23.46
C LYS A 15 -14.69 -15.58 23.28
N VAL A 16 -13.60 -15.35 24.04
CA VAL A 16 -12.71 -14.19 23.84
C VAL A 16 -11.90 -14.35 22.55
N SER A 17 -11.40 -15.56 22.27
CA SER A 17 -10.67 -15.86 21.03
C SER A 17 -11.55 -15.80 19.77
N ALA A 18 -12.85 -16.09 19.87
CA ALA A 18 -13.78 -16.03 18.74
C ALA A 18 -14.24 -14.60 18.37
N LYS A 19 -13.88 -13.58 19.16
CA LYS A 19 -14.17 -12.16 18.85
C LYS A 19 -13.06 -11.45 18.08
N CYS A 20 -11.92 -12.09 17.87
CA CYS A 20 -11.05 -11.77 16.74
C CYS A 20 -11.64 -12.44 15.49
N ALA A 21 -12.87 -12.06 15.14
CA ALA A 21 -13.35 -12.32 13.80
C ALA A 21 -12.47 -11.47 12.90
N ASP A 22 -11.65 -12.11 12.06
CA ASP A 22 -10.83 -11.53 11.01
C ASP A 22 -11.71 -10.86 9.94
N SER A 23 -12.60 -9.96 10.35
CA SER A 23 -13.33 -9.06 9.48
C SER A 23 -12.37 -7.97 9.06
N CYS A 24 -11.49 -8.30 8.13
CA CYS A 24 -10.70 -7.30 7.43
C CYS A 24 -11.68 -6.51 6.57
N GLU A 25 -12.06 -5.32 7.03
CA GLU A 25 -13.06 -4.48 6.38
C GLU A 25 -12.59 -3.94 5.02
N CYS A 26 -11.31 -4.09 4.69
CA CYS A 26 -10.80 -3.59 3.42
C CYS A 26 -11.28 -4.44 2.24
N PRO A 27 -11.63 -3.78 1.13
CA PRO A 27 -11.97 -4.48 -0.11
C PRO A 27 -10.73 -5.22 -0.64
N GLU A 28 -10.96 -6.17 -1.55
CA GLU A 28 -9.86 -6.80 -2.29
C GLU A 28 -8.96 -5.73 -2.91
N PHE A 29 -7.65 -5.80 -2.65
CA PHE A 29 -6.72 -4.76 -3.09
C PHE A 29 -6.70 -4.61 -4.62
N SER A 30 -6.95 -5.70 -5.37
CA SER A 30 -7.11 -5.73 -6.82
C SER A 30 -8.15 -4.73 -7.35
N THR A 31 -9.17 -4.37 -6.55
CA THR A 31 -10.21 -3.40 -6.93
C THR A 31 -9.68 -1.97 -7.11
N LEU A 32 -8.48 -1.67 -6.61
CA LEU A 32 -7.79 -0.40 -6.82
C LEU A 32 -7.07 -0.31 -8.17
N ARG A 33 -7.06 -1.39 -8.97
CA ARG A 33 -6.47 -1.37 -10.31
C ARG A 33 -7.43 -0.74 -11.32
N PRO A 34 -6.91 -0.01 -12.33
CA PRO A 34 -7.71 0.35 -13.50
C PRO A 34 -8.31 -0.90 -14.15
N SER A 35 -9.56 -0.82 -14.61
CA SER A 35 -10.25 -1.92 -15.28
C SER A 35 -9.56 -2.41 -16.56
N GLU A 36 -8.70 -1.57 -17.15
CA GLU A 36 -7.98 -1.82 -18.40
C GLU A 36 -6.62 -2.48 -18.19
N ALA A 37 -6.17 -2.60 -16.93
CA ALA A 37 -4.87 -3.15 -16.60
C ALA A 37 -4.87 -4.69 -16.71
N ASP A 38 -3.86 -5.26 -17.39
CA ASP A 38 -3.77 -6.71 -17.63
C ASP A 38 -3.66 -7.49 -16.31
N ALA A 39 -4.68 -8.30 -16.03
CA ALA A 39 -4.79 -9.09 -14.80
C ALA A 39 -3.62 -10.06 -14.61
N SER A 40 -2.93 -10.48 -15.69
CA SER A 40 -1.77 -11.36 -15.62
C SER A 40 -0.54 -10.70 -14.99
N GLU A 41 -0.49 -9.36 -14.93
CA GLU A 41 0.65 -8.61 -14.40
C GLU A 41 0.69 -8.54 -12.88
N PHE A 42 -0.34 -9.06 -12.19
CA PHE A 42 -0.49 -8.93 -10.75
C PHE A 42 -1.10 -10.16 -10.11
N GLN A 43 -0.50 -10.55 -9.00
CA GLN A 43 -0.96 -11.66 -8.19
C GLN A 43 -1.20 -11.14 -6.78
N PHE A 44 -2.39 -11.44 -6.23
CA PHE A 44 -2.78 -11.07 -4.88
C PHE A 44 -3.15 -12.33 -4.11
N THR A 45 -2.63 -12.45 -2.90
CA THR A 45 -3.03 -13.51 -1.98
C THR A 45 -3.42 -12.90 -0.64
N GLN A 46 -4.67 -13.07 -0.25
CA GLN A 46 -5.08 -12.86 1.14
C GLN A 46 -4.45 -13.95 2.00
N LEU A 47 -3.74 -13.56 3.06
CA LEU A 47 -3.16 -14.50 4.04
C LEU A 47 -4.11 -14.62 5.25
N ALA A 48 -3.73 -15.43 6.25
CA ALA A 48 -4.49 -15.52 7.49
C ALA A 48 -4.58 -14.13 8.18
N GLY A 49 -5.76 -13.80 8.70
CA GLY A 49 -6.03 -12.47 9.26
C GLY A 49 -6.10 -11.38 8.18
N CYS A 50 -5.61 -10.18 8.52
CA CYS A 50 -5.57 -9.02 7.61
C CYS A 50 -4.23 -8.84 6.89
N ALA A 51 -3.37 -9.85 6.98
CA ALA A 51 -2.19 -9.90 6.13
C ALA A 51 -2.62 -10.23 4.71
N ALA A 52 -2.02 -9.53 3.75
CA ALA A 52 -2.11 -9.87 2.34
C ALA A 52 -0.74 -9.67 1.70
N ASN A 53 -0.51 -10.38 0.61
CA ASN A 53 0.65 -10.20 -0.22
C ASN A 53 0.21 -9.81 -1.63
N ALA A 54 1.08 -9.10 -2.32
CA ALA A 54 0.88 -8.86 -3.71
C ALA A 54 2.19 -8.76 -4.46
N THR A 55 2.24 -9.37 -5.63
CA THR A 55 3.42 -9.39 -6.49
C THR A 55 3.05 -8.85 -7.86
N CYS A 56 3.86 -7.93 -8.39
CA CYS A 56 3.80 -7.54 -9.79
C CYS A 56 4.78 -8.42 -10.59
N VAL A 57 4.36 -8.89 -11.77
CA VAL A 57 5.23 -9.67 -12.67
C VAL A 57 6.46 -8.85 -13.09
N ASN A 58 6.26 -7.56 -13.36
CA ASN A 58 7.34 -6.58 -13.55
C ASN A 58 7.24 -5.48 -12.49
N PRO A 59 7.92 -5.63 -11.34
CA PRO A 59 7.82 -4.65 -10.26
C PRO A 59 8.56 -3.35 -10.56
N ASN A 60 9.42 -3.31 -11.58
CA ASN A 60 10.27 -2.14 -11.85
C ASN A 60 9.48 -0.89 -12.24
N ASN A 61 8.25 -1.03 -12.73
CA ASN A 61 7.40 0.09 -13.11
C ASN A 61 6.11 0.12 -12.28
N PHE A 62 6.15 -0.34 -11.04
CA PHE A 62 5.00 -0.23 -10.16
C PHE A 62 4.84 1.21 -9.67
N VAL A 63 3.61 1.70 -9.76
CA VAL A 63 3.24 3.05 -9.34
C VAL A 63 1.92 2.99 -8.57
N MET A 64 1.89 3.63 -7.41
CA MET A 64 0.68 3.95 -6.64
C MET A 64 0.38 5.42 -6.72
N GLN A 65 -0.90 5.75 -6.77
CA GLN A 65 -1.40 7.12 -6.77
C GLN A 65 -2.07 7.45 -5.44
N CYS A 66 -1.74 8.63 -4.91
CA CYS A 66 -2.27 9.18 -3.67
C CYS A 66 -2.61 10.67 -3.86
N LEU A 67 -3.34 11.25 -2.91
CA LEU A 67 -3.63 12.69 -2.85
C LEU A 67 -2.98 13.32 -1.64
N PHE A 68 -2.47 14.54 -1.80
CA PHE A 68 -1.97 15.32 -0.67
C PHE A 68 -3.07 15.70 0.35
N THR A 69 -4.34 15.67 -0.04
CA THR A 69 -5.49 15.88 0.86
C THR A 69 -5.80 14.67 1.74
N ASP A 70 -5.36 13.48 1.33
CA ASP A 70 -5.68 12.19 1.95
C ASP A 70 -4.40 11.51 2.49
N THR A 71 -3.43 12.30 2.93
CA THR A 71 -2.14 11.86 3.49
C THR A 71 -1.71 12.73 4.66
N GLU A 72 -0.82 12.19 5.49
CA GLU A 72 -0.11 12.91 6.54
C GLU A 72 1.15 13.64 6.01
N ILE A 73 1.57 13.36 4.76
CA ILE A 73 2.70 14.04 4.12
C ILE A 73 2.29 15.47 3.70
N PRO A 74 3.05 16.51 4.09
CA PRO A 74 2.74 17.88 3.70
C PRO A 74 2.91 18.08 2.18
N GLN A 75 1.93 18.75 1.56
CA GLN A 75 2.00 19.14 0.15
C GLN A 75 3.13 20.15 -0.08
N PRO A 76 4.07 19.89 -1.01
CA PRO A 76 5.07 20.87 -1.40
C PRO A 76 4.42 22.09 -2.08
N LEU A 77 5.01 23.27 -1.90
CA LEU A 77 4.51 24.50 -2.51
C LEU A 77 4.51 24.37 -4.04
N GLY A 78 3.38 24.66 -4.68
CA GLY A 78 3.20 24.57 -6.13
C GLY A 78 3.07 23.15 -6.66
N ALA A 79 3.07 22.12 -5.81
CA ALA A 79 2.79 20.76 -6.24
C ALA A 79 1.30 20.61 -6.60
N SER A 80 1.02 19.81 -7.62
CA SER A 80 -0.33 19.31 -7.89
C SER A 80 -0.86 18.50 -6.71
N TYR A 81 -2.18 18.39 -6.63
CA TYR A 81 -2.86 17.67 -5.54
C TYR A 81 -2.61 16.15 -5.56
N VAL A 82 -2.16 15.60 -6.70
CA VAL A 82 -1.81 14.18 -6.87
C VAL A 82 -0.30 13.99 -6.71
N PHE A 83 0.07 12.92 -5.99
CA PHE A 83 1.44 12.40 -6.02
C PHE A 83 1.47 10.89 -6.22
N ARG A 84 2.66 10.38 -6.48
CA ARG A 84 2.93 8.99 -6.83
C ARG A 84 3.98 8.41 -5.89
N ILE A 85 3.79 7.15 -5.52
CA ILE A 85 4.79 6.33 -4.84
C ILE A 85 5.20 5.26 -5.85
N ALA A 86 6.48 5.20 -6.21
CA ALA A 86 6.95 4.33 -7.29
C ALA A 86 8.10 3.43 -6.83
N THR A 87 8.24 2.30 -7.50
CA THR A 87 9.43 1.44 -7.36
C THR A 87 10.63 1.97 -8.14
N ALA A 88 10.38 2.64 -9.27
CA ALA A 88 11.43 3.28 -10.07
C ALA A 88 11.40 4.80 -9.94
N GLY A 89 12.56 5.33 -9.57
CA GLY A 89 12.89 6.75 -9.59
C GLY A 89 14.31 7.02 -10.14
N ARG A 90 15.26 6.08 -10.02
CA ARG A 90 16.59 6.09 -10.66
C ARG A 90 17.15 4.67 -10.76
N ASN A 91 17.60 4.23 -11.95
CA ASN A 91 18.57 3.15 -12.24
C ASN A 91 18.69 1.91 -11.31
N PHE A 92 17.59 1.33 -10.80
CA PHE A 92 17.67 0.07 -10.06
C PHE A 92 16.73 -0.97 -10.66
N SER A 93 17.29 -2.12 -11.01
CA SER A 93 16.54 -3.32 -11.34
C SER A 93 16.20 -4.05 -10.04
N ILE A 94 14.95 -3.92 -9.59
CA ILE A 94 14.41 -4.73 -8.51
C ILE A 94 14.20 -6.14 -9.08
N PRO A 95 14.82 -7.19 -8.50
CA PRO A 95 14.57 -8.56 -8.93
C PRO A 95 13.09 -8.93 -8.73
N ALA A 96 12.44 -9.39 -9.80
CA ALA A 96 11.01 -9.74 -9.78
C ALA A 96 10.65 -10.83 -8.76
N SER A 97 11.59 -11.72 -8.44
CA SER A 97 11.41 -12.84 -7.51
C SER A 97 11.42 -12.44 -6.02
N SER A 98 11.66 -11.18 -5.67
CA SER A 98 11.79 -10.72 -4.29
C SER A 98 10.91 -9.52 -3.92
N PHE A 99 9.90 -9.20 -4.75
CA PHE A 99 9.12 -7.97 -4.57
C PHE A 99 7.68 -8.23 -4.12
N ASP A 100 7.49 -8.29 -2.79
CA ASP A 100 6.16 -8.16 -2.19
C ASP A 100 5.82 -6.67 -2.00
N VAL A 101 4.83 -6.21 -2.76
CA VAL A 101 4.37 -4.82 -2.79
C VAL A 101 3.97 -4.34 -1.40
N PHE A 102 3.31 -5.21 -0.63
CA PHE A 102 2.80 -4.89 0.70
C PHE A 102 3.92 -4.59 1.68
N SER A 103 4.92 -5.47 1.76
CA SER A 103 6.06 -5.32 2.65
C SER A 103 6.94 -4.13 2.26
N TYR A 104 7.13 -3.91 0.96
CA TYR A 104 7.99 -2.85 0.42
C TYR A 104 7.45 -1.46 0.73
N PHE A 105 6.16 -1.22 0.50
CA PHE A 105 5.52 0.08 0.75
C PHE A 105 4.82 0.18 2.11
N GLY A 106 4.89 -0.87 2.93
CA GLY A 106 4.20 -0.93 4.21
C GLY A 106 2.69 -0.73 4.04
N ILE A 107 2.08 -1.48 3.12
CA ILE A 107 0.65 -1.36 2.85
C ILE A 107 -0.14 -1.95 4.02
N ILE A 108 -1.03 -1.14 4.58
CA ILE A 108 -1.89 -1.53 5.70
C ILE A 108 -3.35 -1.28 5.36
N CYS A 109 -4.22 -2.08 5.97
CA CYS A 109 -5.66 -1.88 5.99
C CYS A 109 -6.06 -1.20 7.31
N GLU A 110 -6.75 -0.06 7.24
CA GLU A 110 -7.31 0.61 8.41
C GLU A 110 -8.66 1.23 8.05
N ASN A 111 -9.71 0.95 8.84
CA ASN A 111 -11.08 1.46 8.64
C ASN A 111 -11.61 1.24 7.21
N GLY A 112 -11.37 0.06 6.64
CA GLY A 112 -11.82 -0.30 5.30
C GLY A 112 -11.05 0.36 4.14
N LEU A 113 -9.95 1.07 4.43
CA LEU A 113 -9.14 1.77 3.44
C LEU A 113 -7.69 1.27 3.44
N TRP A 114 -7.09 1.29 2.26
CA TRP A 114 -5.69 0.92 2.05
C TRP A 114 -4.78 2.14 2.14
N TYR A 115 -3.70 2.02 2.93
CA TYR A 115 -2.70 3.07 3.10
C TYR A 115 -1.29 2.54 2.84
N ALA A 116 -0.44 3.35 2.22
CA ALA A 116 1.00 3.16 2.22
C ALA A 116 1.63 3.88 3.43
N THR A 117 2.67 3.28 4.01
CA THR A 117 3.39 3.83 5.19
C THR A 117 4.90 3.88 5.03
N LYS A 118 5.44 3.34 3.94
CA LYS A 118 6.86 3.44 3.60
C LYS A 118 7.02 4.04 2.22
N TYR A 119 8.08 4.84 2.07
CA TYR A 119 8.38 5.56 0.83
C TYR A 119 9.83 5.30 0.42
N PRO A 120 10.23 4.05 0.09
CA PRO A 120 11.63 3.69 -0.05
C PRO A 120 12.40 4.50 -1.10
N MET A 121 11.68 4.99 -2.11
CA MET A 121 12.23 5.80 -3.21
C MET A 121 11.79 7.27 -3.13
N GLY A 122 11.11 7.68 -2.07
CA GLY A 122 10.45 8.98 -1.99
C GLY A 122 9.10 9.02 -2.72
N ILE A 123 8.66 10.23 -3.07
CA ILE A 123 7.42 10.51 -3.81
C ILE A 123 7.70 11.29 -5.09
N GLY A 124 6.86 11.11 -6.10
CA GLY A 124 6.85 11.88 -7.34
C GLY A 124 5.60 12.74 -7.47
N TYR A 125 5.75 14.03 -7.77
CA TYR A 125 4.62 14.95 -7.97
C TYR A 125 4.94 15.95 -9.08
N THR A 126 3.91 16.45 -9.75
CA THR A 126 4.06 17.51 -10.75
C THR A 126 4.06 18.86 -10.03
N VAL A 127 4.95 19.77 -10.43
CA VAL A 127 4.83 21.19 -10.04
C VAL A 127 3.98 21.88 -11.10
N GLU A 128 2.93 22.57 -10.67
CA GLU A 128 2.06 23.35 -11.54
C GLU A 128 2.75 24.69 -11.87
N ASP A 129 3.79 24.60 -12.71
CA ASP A 129 4.48 25.75 -13.30
C ASP A 129 4.10 25.85 -14.80
N PRO A 130 3.63 27.01 -15.29
CA PRO A 130 3.30 27.22 -16.70
C PRO A 130 4.47 26.99 -17.67
N ASP A 131 5.73 27.11 -17.22
CA ASP A 131 6.92 27.02 -18.08
C ASP A 131 7.68 25.69 -17.93
N THR A 132 7.48 24.94 -16.84
CA THR A 132 8.17 23.66 -16.56
C THR A 132 7.23 22.62 -15.95
N SER A 133 6.34 22.07 -16.76
CA SER A 133 5.56 20.89 -16.37
C SER A 133 6.44 19.62 -16.41
N GLY A 134 7.04 19.30 -15.27
CA GLY A 134 7.84 18.09 -15.07
C GLY A 134 7.45 17.36 -13.80
N ILE A 135 7.69 16.05 -13.77
CA ILE A 135 7.57 15.28 -12.54
C ILE A 135 8.81 15.55 -11.70
N THR A 136 8.60 16.10 -10.50
CA THR A 136 9.62 16.22 -9.46
C THR A 136 9.59 14.97 -8.61
N TYR A 137 10.74 14.36 -8.40
CA TYR A 137 10.90 13.23 -7.48
C TYR A 137 11.71 13.66 -6.26
N THR A 138 11.22 13.32 -5.07
CA THR A 138 12.04 13.36 -3.87
C THR A 138 12.97 12.14 -3.85
N ASN A 139 13.97 12.18 -2.98
CA ASN A 139 14.67 10.96 -2.56
C ASN A 139 13.92 10.33 -1.39
N TYR A 140 14.47 9.25 -0.83
CA TYR A 140 14.07 8.79 0.50
C TYR A 140 14.12 9.94 1.51
N VAL A 141 13.04 10.11 2.26
CA VAL A 141 12.91 11.10 3.33
C VAL A 141 12.46 10.37 4.58
N GLU A 142 13.35 10.28 5.58
CA GLU A 142 13.10 9.56 6.84
C GLU A 142 11.84 10.04 7.55
N SER A 143 11.52 11.34 7.49
CA SER A 143 10.33 11.89 8.13
C SER A 143 9.00 11.43 7.51
N TYR A 144 9.01 10.78 6.34
CA TYR A 144 7.80 10.21 5.75
C TYR A 144 7.51 8.80 6.26
N ASP A 145 8.49 8.10 6.83
CA ASP A 145 8.27 6.74 7.29
C ASP A 145 7.26 6.70 8.44
N GLY A 146 6.24 5.85 8.29
CA GLY A 146 5.11 5.74 9.18
C GLY A 146 3.96 6.70 8.86
N MET A 147 4.17 7.74 8.03
CA MET A 147 3.08 8.61 7.58
C MET A 147 2.14 7.86 6.66
N LYS A 148 0.84 7.97 6.90
CA LYS A 148 -0.19 7.30 6.11
C LYS A 148 -0.53 8.10 4.86
N SER A 149 -0.52 7.43 3.72
CA SER A 149 -1.06 7.94 2.45
C SER A 149 -2.12 7.00 1.91
N LYS A 150 -3.35 7.49 1.74
CA LYS A 150 -4.43 6.67 1.19
C LYS A 150 -4.12 6.30 -0.26
N ILE A 151 -4.24 5.01 -0.58
CA ILE A 151 -4.03 4.48 -1.92
C ILE A 151 -5.33 4.63 -2.71
N LEU A 152 -5.30 5.43 -3.78
CA LEU A 152 -6.44 5.58 -4.68
C LEU A 152 -6.43 4.55 -5.80
N GLY A 153 -5.23 4.16 -6.22
CA GLY A 153 -5.06 3.21 -7.31
C GLY A 153 -3.61 2.83 -7.49
N PHE A 154 -3.37 1.76 -8.22
CA PHE A 154 -2.03 1.32 -8.58
C PHE A 154 -1.99 0.61 -9.92
N ILE A 155 -0.80 0.60 -10.53
CA ILE A 155 -0.52 -0.07 -11.78
C ILE A 155 0.78 -0.85 -11.61
N CYS A 156 0.75 -2.13 -11.99
CA CYS A 156 1.97 -2.88 -12.28
C CYS A 156 2.37 -2.54 -13.73
N ASN A 157 3.67 -2.43 -14.02
CA ASN A 157 4.15 -2.20 -15.39
C ASN A 157 3.72 -0.88 -16.05
N TYR A 158 3.86 0.26 -15.37
CA TYR A 158 3.60 1.57 -15.96
C TYR A 158 4.61 1.93 -17.06
N ASN A 159 4.20 1.85 -18.32
CA ASN A 159 5.03 2.14 -19.51
C ASN A 159 5.21 3.64 -19.83
N GLY A 160 4.91 4.55 -18.88
CA GLY A 160 4.94 6.00 -19.08
C GLY A 160 6.22 6.69 -18.58
N ILE A 161 7.37 6.00 -18.66
CA ILE A 161 8.71 6.56 -18.36
C ILE A 161 9.51 6.63 -19.66
#